data_AF-A0A955W0I1-F1
#
_entry.id   AF-A0A955W0I1-F1
#
_cell.length_a   1.000
_cell.length_b   1.000
_cell.length_c   1.000
_cell.angle_alpha   90.00
_cell.angle_beta   90.00
_cell.angle_gamma   90.00
#
_symmetry.space_group_name_H-M   'P 1'
#
loop_
_entity.id
_entity.type
_entity.pdbx_description
1 polymer ?
#
loop_
_entity_poly.entity_id
_entity_poly.type
_entity_poly.pdbx_seq_one_letter_code
_entity_poly.pdbx_strand_id
1 'polypeptide(L)' 'MICRAAASLCLALLLGASAAGCATVAPYEREYLSKPSMDPSAETREVAFRAHVRDAREGATGGDNSTGGGCGCN' A
#
# COMPACT_ATOMS: atom_id res chain seq x y z
N MET A 1 7.16 -37.99 11.55
CA MET A 1 6.08 -37.73 10.56
C MET A 1 5.04 -36.75 11.07
N ILE A 2 4.61 -36.85 12.34
CA ILE A 2 3.63 -35.95 12.99
C ILE A 2 4.04 -34.46 12.96
N CYS A 3 5.31 -34.13 13.23
CA CYS A 3 5.75 -32.72 13.20
C CYS A 3 5.71 -32.07 11.80
N ARG A 4 5.89 -32.85 10.73
CA ARG A 4 5.81 -32.34 9.34
C ARG A 4 4.36 -32.09 8.94
N ALA A 5 3.44 -32.98 9.35
CA ALA A 5 2.01 -32.80 9.12
C ALA A 5 1.44 -31.60 9.89
N ALA A 6 1.88 -31.38 11.14
CA ALA A 6 1.49 -30.21 11.92
C ALA A 6 1.97 -28.89 11.30
N ALA A 7 3.21 -28.84 10.80
CA ALA A 7 3.75 -27.66 10.11
C ALA A 7 2.99 -27.35 8.81
N SER A 8 2.65 -28.37 8.01
CA SER A 8 1.85 -28.21 6.79
C SER A 8 0.44 -27.71 7.08
N LEU A 9 -0.20 -28.19 8.14
CA LEU A 9 -1.55 -27.75 8.54
C LEU A 9 -1.56 -26.29 9.03
N CYS A 10 -0.57 -25.89 9.84
CA CYS A 10 -0.42 -24.51 10.29
C CYS A 10 -0.19 -23.54 9.12
N LEU A 11 0.65 -23.93 8.15
CA LEU A 11 0.91 -23.11 6.97
C LEU A 11 -0.35 -22.95 6.10
N ALA A 12 -1.13 -24.02 5.91
CA ALA A 12 -2.40 -23.95 5.19
C ALA A 12 -3.42 -23.04 5.89
N LEU A 13 -3.49 -23.07 7.22
CA LEU A 13 -4.36 -22.17 7.99
C LEU A 13 -3.96 -20.69 7.83
N LEU A 14 -2.66 -20.40 7.91
CA LEU A 14 -2.12 -19.05 7.76
C LEU A 14 -2.39 -18.48 6.36
N LEU A 15 -2.22 -19.28 5.31
CA LEU A 15 -2.53 -18.89 3.94
C LEU A 15 -4.04 -18.72 3.69
N GLY A 16 -4.89 -19.52 4.35
CA GLY A 16 -6.34 -19.36 4.27
C GLY A 16 -6.82 -18.07 4.93
N ALA A 17 -6.23 -17.71 6.08
CA ALA A 17 -6.60 -16.51 6.82
C ALA A 17 -6.22 -15.21 6.09
N SER A 18 -5.12 -15.18 5.33
CA SER A 18 -4.70 -13.99 4.59
C SER A 18 -5.59 -13.64 3.40
N ALA A 19 -6.35 -14.61 2.87
CA ALA A 19 -7.30 -14.38 1.78
C ALA A 19 -8.59 -13.65 2.24
N ALA A 20 -8.91 -13.65 3.54
CA ALA A 20 -10.14 -13.04 4.08
C ALA A 20 -10.15 -11.51 4.01
N GLY A 21 -9.02 -10.86 3.75
CA GLY A 21 -8.93 -9.39 3.61
C GLY A 21 -9.32 -8.87 2.23
N CYS A 22 -9.47 -9.74 1.22
CA CYS A 22 -9.78 -9.33 -0.15
C CYS A 22 -11.31 -9.31 -0.36
N ALA A 23 -11.97 -8.25 0.12
CA ALA A 23 -13.40 -8.04 -0.05
C ALA A 23 -13.68 -6.86 -0.99
N THR A 24 -14.52 -7.06 -2.00
CA THR A 24 -15.00 -5.99 -2.88
C THR A 24 -16.11 -5.23 -2.17
N VAL A 25 -15.78 -4.05 -1.63
CA VAL A 25 -16.75 -3.17 -0.94
C VAL A 25 -17.33 -2.14 -1.91
N ALA A 26 -18.57 -1.73 -1.68
CA ALA A 26 -19.22 -0.72 -2.50
C ALA A 26 -18.57 0.66 -2.28
N PRO A 27 -18.56 1.57 -3.28
CA PRO A 27 -17.87 2.86 -3.17
C PRO A 27 -18.26 3.71 -1.95
N TYR A 28 -19.54 3.68 -1.55
CA TYR A 28 -20.05 4.42 -0.39
C TYR A 28 -19.57 3.84 0.96
N GLU A 29 -19.22 2.56 1.03
CA GLU A 29 -18.66 1.95 2.24
C GLU A 29 -17.23 2.44 2.52
N ARG A 30 -16.59 3.04 1.52
CA ARG A 30 -15.23 3.59 1.60
C ARG A 30 -15.19 5.05 2.06
N GLU A 31 -16.34 5.70 2.21
CA GLU A 31 -16.45 7.14 2.52
C GLU A 31 -15.70 7.53 3.81
N TYR A 32 -15.72 6.66 4.82
CA TYR A 32 -15.02 6.92 6.08
C TYR A 32 -13.48 6.82 5.99
N LEU A 33 -12.97 6.17 4.93
CA LEU A 33 -11.55 5.86 4.78
C LEU A 33 -10.78 6.93 4.01
N SER A 34 -11.44 7.69 3.12
CA SER A 34 -10.81 8.72 2.28
C SER A 34 -11.28 10.12 2.65
N LYS A 35 -10.90 10.58 3.85
CA LYS A 35 -11.22 11.94 4.29
C LYS A 35 -10.43 12.96 3.46
N PRO A 36 -10.99 14.15 3.17
CA PRO A 36 -10.26 15.21 2.45
C PRO A 36 -8.92 15.60 3.11
N SER A 37 -8.83 15.48 4.44
CA SER A 37 -7.59 15.72 5.19
C SER A 37 -6.46 14.70 4.93
N MET A 38 -6.76 13.59 4.25
CA MET A 38 -5.77 12.57 3.88
C MET A 38 -5.23 12.79 2.46
N ASP A 39 -5.65 13.87 1.78
CA ASP A 39 -5.12 14.24 0.47
C ASP A 39 -3.66 14.70 0.60
N PRO A 40 -2.68 13.91 0.09
CA PRO A 40 -1.27 14.27 0.18
C PRO A 40 -0.91 15.43 -0.76
N SER A 41 -1.82 15.85 -1.64
CA SER A 41 -1.65 16.93 -2.61
C SER A 41 -2.34 18.24 -2.22
N ALA A 42 -2.90 18.31 -1.00
CA ALA A 42 -3.61 19.48 -0.52
C ALA A 42 -2.74 20.76 -0.52
N GLU A 43 -1.44 20.64 -0.22
CA GLU A 43 -0.50 21.77 -0.12
C GLU A 43 0.68 21.63 -1.08
N THR A 44 0.67 22.38 -2.18
CA THR A 44 1.68 22.27 -3.26
C THR A 44 3.12 22.46 -2.78
N ARG A 45 3.35 23.32 -1.78
CA ARG A 45 4.70 23.56 -1.23
C ARG A 45 5.21 22.37 -0.43
N GLU A 46 4.34 21.70 0.31
CA GLU A 46 4.68 20.48 1.05
C GLU A 46 5.02 19.35 0.08
N VAL A 47 4.23 19.20 -0.99
CA VAL A 47 4.47 18.21 -2.05
C VAL A 47 5.86 18.39 -2.66
N ALA A 48 6.20 19.60 -3.09
CA ALA A 48 7.51 19.89 -3.68
C ALA A 48 8.67 19.64 -2.70
N PHE A 49 8.50 19.97 -1.43
CA PHE A 49 9.50 19.70 -0.40
C PHE A 49 9.71 18.18 -0.20
N ARG A 50 8.63 17.40 -0.13
CA ARG A 50 8.68 15.95 0.05
C ARG A 50 9.27 15.24 -1.17
N ALA A 51 8.96 15.71 -2.37
CA ALA A 51 9.58 15.25 -3.61
C ALA A 51 11.10 15.45 -3.56
N HIS A 52 11.56 16.67 -3.24
CA HIS A 52 12.99 16.98 -3.13
C HIS A 52 13.72 16.09 -2.11
N VAL A 53 13.12 15.87 -0.94
CA VAL A 53 13.69 14.98 0.09
C VAL A 53 13.77 13.53 -0.39
N ARG A 54 12.76 13.06 -1.13
CA ARG A 54 12.74 11.70 -1.68
C ARG A 54 13.80 11.55 -2.77
N ASP A 55 13.86 12.49 -3.70
CA ASP A 55 14.82 12.47 -4.80
C ASP A 55 16.27 12.43 -4.27
N ALA A 56 16.56 13.23 -3.25
CA ALA A 56 17.87 13.26 -2.60
C ALA A 56 18.23 11.92 -1.92
N ARG A 57 17.23 11.20 -1.39
CA ARG A 57 17.42 9.89 -0.73
C ARG A 57 17.53 8.75 -1.72
N GLU A 58 16.75 8.79 -2.78
CA GLU A 58 16.66 7.73 -3.79
C GLU A 58 17.73 7.89 -4.88
N GLY A 59 18.35 9.07 -4.99
CA GLY A 59 19.34 9.37 -6.04
C GLY A 59 18.74 9.39 -7.44
N ALA A 60 17.41 9.47 -7.53
CA ALA A 60 16.61 9.48 -8.75
C ALA A 60 15.57 10.60 -8.63
N THR A 61 15.07 11.10 -9.74
CA THR A 61 14.05 12.16 -9.76
C THR A 61 12.78 11.66 -10.45
N GLY A 62 11.61 11.93 -9.86
CA GLY A 62 10.30 11.58 -10.41
C GLY A 62 9.61 10.40 -9.72
N GLY A 63 8.40 10.04 -10.16
CA GLY A 63 7.61 8.95 -9.58
C GLY A 63 6.66 9.35 -8.44
N ASP A 64 6.55 10.64 -8.12
CA ASP A 64 5.64 11.17 -7.10
C ASP A 64 4.14 10.97 -7.41
N ASN A 65 3.83 10.84 -8.70
CA ASN A 65 2.50 10.70 -9.26
C ASN A 65 2.26 9.26 -9.73
N SER A 66 2.25 8.33 -8.78
CA SER A 66 1.75 6.97 -9.03
C SER A 66 0.28 6.87 -8.58
N THR A 67 -0.63 6.70 -9.53
CA THR A 67 -2.06 6.40 -9.27
C THR A 67 -2.28 4.99 -8.70
N GLY A 68 -1.21 4.29 -8.32
CA GLY A 68 -1.27 2.94 -7.75
C GLY A 68 0.14 2.41 -7.57
N GLY A 69 0.41 1.82 -6.40
CA GLY A 69 1.74 1.35 -6.00
C GLY A 69 2.43 0.52 -7.08
N GLY A 70 3.55 1.01 -7.58
CA GLY A 70 4.40 0.34 -8.55
C GLY A 70 5.73 1.06 -8.67
N CYS A 71 6.80 0.28 -8.84
CA CYS A 71 8.15 0.75 -9.11
C CYS A 71 8.11 1.70 -10.32
N GLY A 72 8.29 3.00 -10.08
CA GLY A 72 8.10 4.09 -11.04
C GLY A 72 9.16 4.14 -12.14
N CYS A 73 9.28 3.09 -12.93
CA CYS A 73 10.00 3.13 -14.20
C CYS A 73 9.10 3.83 -15.23
N ASN A 74 9.56 4.99 -15.71
CA ASN A 74 9.02 5.66 -16.89
C ASN A 74 9.27 4.80 -18.13
#